data_AF-A0A3A5K8V7-F1
#
_entry.id   AF-A0A3A5K8V7-F1
#
_cell.length_a   1.000
_cell.length_b   1.000
_cell.length_c   1.000
_cell.angle_alpha   90.00
_cell.angle_beta   90.00
_cell.angle_gamma   90.00
#
_symmetry.space_group_name_H-M   'P 1'
#
loop_
_entity.id
_entity.type
_entity.pdbx_description
1 polymer ?
#
loop_
_entity_poly.entity_id
_entity_poly.type
_entity_poly.pdbx_seq_one_letter_code
_entity_poly.pdbx_strand_id
1 'polypeptide(L)'
;MLAKPFEKPVRVWVGLGFPRQLNTVVDAYQFVSEWCGNSPEQKAAIRACRAALTGDVDAETARGVLIAFARKKDILVEDEAIPLVKVASHASHV
;
A
#
# COMPACT_ATOMS: atom_id res chain seq x y z
N MET A 1 -18.74 13.74 -3.80
CA MET A 1 -17.62 12.92 -4.31
C MET A 1 -17.81 11.52 -3.76
N LEU A 2 -18.18 10.53 -4.58
CA LEU A 2 -18.26 9.16 -4.11
C LEU A 2 -16.83 8.66 -3.86
N ALA A 3 -16.44 8.52 -2.60
CA ALA A 3 -15.23 7.81 -2.25
C ALA A 3 -15.45 6.33 -2.63
N LYS A 4 -14.83 5.88 -3.72
CA LYS A 4 -14.92 4.46 -4.12
C LYS A 4 -14.13 3.63 -3.12
N PRO A 5 -14.78 2.74 -2.35
CA PRO A 5 -14.08 1.87 -1.42
C PRO A 5 -13.33 0.77 -2.16
N PHE A 6 -12.25 0.30 -1.56
CA PHE A 6 -11.61 -0.96 -1.93
C PHE A 6 -12.38 -2.13 -1.33
N GLU A 7 -12.34 -3.30 -1.99
CA GLU A 7 -12.88 -4.55 -1.43
C GLU A 7 -12.11 -4.97 -0.17
N LYS A 8 -10.79 -4.78 -0.22
CA LYS A 8 -9.90 -5.00 0.92
C LYS A 8 -9.06 -3.76 1.16
N PRO A 9 -9.00 -3.26 2.40
CA PRO A 9 -8.15 -2.12 2.71
C PRO A 9 -6.68 -2.42 2.41
N VAL A 10 -5.94 -1.39 2.06
CA VAL A 10 -4.47 -1.48 1.90
C VAL A 10 -3.83 -0.88 3.14
N ARG A 11 -3.04 -1.67 3.86
CA ARG A 11 -2.32 -1.21 5.04
C ARG A 11 -0.89 -0.83 4.65
N VAL A 12 -0.48 0.37 5.05
CA VAL A 12 0.86 0.89 4.77
C VAL A 12 1.52 1.39 6.04
N TRP A 13 2.82 1.19 6.17
CA TRP A 13 3.62 1.81 7.22
C TRP A 13 3.72 3.32 6.95
N VAL A 14 3.31 4.12 7.94
CA VAL A 14 3.54 5.57 7.93
C VAL A 14 4.53 5.92 9.02
N GLY A 15 5.28 7.02 8.82
CA GLY A 15 6.31 7.48 9.74
C GLY A 15 5.80 7.46 11.19
N LEU A 16 6.64 6.94 12.10
CA LEU A 16 6.35 6.56 13.49
C LEU A 16 5.91 5.10 13.73
N GLY A 17 5.93 4.23 12.72
CA GLY A 17 5.81 2.78 12.93
C GLY A 17 4.39 2.30 13.25
N PHE A 18 3.37 3.08 12.88
CA PHE A 18 1.98 2.68 12.96
C PHE A 18 1.44 2.37 11.56
N PRO A 19 0.71 1.28 11.37
CA PRO A 19 0.08 0.99 10.09
C PRO A 19 -1.10 1.94 9.88
N ARG A 20 -1.15 2.62 8.73
CA ARG A 20 -2.32 3.36 8.26
C ARG A 20 -3.13 2.48 7.31
N GLN A 21 -4.43 2.44 7.52
CA GLN A 21 -5.36 1.74 6.65
C GLN A 21 -5.94 2.69 5.59
N LEU A 22 -5.79 2.33 4.32
CA LEU A 22 -6.35 3.04 3.17
C LEU A 22 -7.58 2.26 2.72
N ASN A 23 -8.77 2.83 2.94
CA ASN A 23 -10.04 2.15 2.68
C ASN A 23 -10.63 2.52 1.32
N THR A 24 -10.26 3.70 0.80
CA THR A 24 -10.83 4.25 -0.42
C THR A 24 -9.76 4.73 -1.38
N VAL A 25 -10.13 4.88 -2.65
CA VAL A 25 -9.29 5.49 -3.69
C VAL A 25 -8.85 6.90 -3.30
N VAL A 26 -9.70 7.66 -2.58
CA VAL A 26 -9.38 9.00 -2.10
C VAL A 26 -8.26 8.95 -1.06
N ASP A 27 -8.37 8.03 -0.09
CA ASP A 27 -7.33 7.85 0.95
C ASP A 27 -5.99 7.50 0.30
N ALA A 28 -6.02 6.59 -0.68
CA ALA A 28 -4.84 6.20 -1.45
C ALA A 28 -4.25 7.36 -2.24
N TYR A 29 -5.08 8.14 -2.93
CA TYR A 29 -4.62 9.30 -3.69
C TYR A 29 -3.93 10.33 -2.79
N GLN A 30 -4.52 10.66 -1.64
CA GLN A 30 -3.94 11.60 -0.68
C GLN A 30 -2.60 11.06 -0.16
N PHE A 31 -2.57 9.80 0.27
CA PHE A 31 -1.36 9.16 0.78
C PHE A 31 -0.20 9.20 -0.22
N VAL A 32 -0.44 8.80 -1.47
CA VAL A 32 0.63 8.76 -2.50
C VAL A 32 1.04 10.17 -2.94
N SER A 33 0.12 11.14 -2.90
CA SER A 33 0.40 12.54 -3.23
C SER A 33 1.25 13.23 -2.15
N GLU A 34 1.03 12.91 -0.89
CA GLU A 34 1.81 13.42 0.26
C GLU A 34 3.16 12.69 0.42
N TRP A 35 3.33 11.53 -0.20
CA TRP A 35 4.57 10.75 -0.10
C TRP A 35 5.77 11.52 -0.66
N CYS A 36 6.81 11.74 0.14
CA CYS A 36 8.03 12.40 -0.30
C CYS A 36 8.78 11.54 -1.34
N GLY A 37 8.99 12.09 -2.53
CA GLY A 37 9.71 11.41 -3.60
C GLY A 37 9.23 11.84 -5.00
N ASN A 38 9.84 11.23 -6.02
CA ASN A 38 9.43 11.43 -7.42
C ASN A 38 9.61 10.15 -8.25
N SER A 39 9.35 9.00 -7.65
CA SER A 39 9.56 7.70 -8.30
C SER A 39 8.49 7.43 -9.36
N PRO A 40 8.82 6.73 -10.46
CA PRO A 40 7.86 6.42 -11.52
C PRO A 40 6.65 5.63 -10.99
N GLU A 41 6.83 4.79 -9.97
CA GLU A 41 5.78 4.03 -9.31
C GLU A 41 4.79 4.93 -8.57
N GLN A 42 5.28 6.02 -7.95
CA GLN A 42 4.44 7.02 -7.29
C GLN A 42 3.57 7.74 -8.33
N LYS A 43 4.17 8.18 -9.44
CA LYS A 43 3.43 8.80 -10.54
C LYS A 43 2.39 7.86 -11.13
N ALA A 44 2.72 6.57 -11.26
CA ALA A 44 1.79 5.56 -11.74
C ALA A 44 0.61 5.38 -10.78
N ALA A 45 0.86 5.28 -9.47
CA ALA A 45 -0.18 5.18 -8.46
C ALA A 45 -1.08 6.44 -8.41
N ILE A 46 -0.51 7.65 -8.51
CA ILE A 46 -1.30 8.90 -8.61
C ILE A 46 -2.21 8.88 -9.84
N ARG A 47 -1.69 8.50 -11.01
CA ARG A 47 -2.49 8.41 -12.24
C ARG A 47 -3.61 7.38 -12.13
N ALA A 48 -3.30 6.20 -11.61
CA ALA A 48 -4.28 5.14 -11.42
C ALA A 48 -5.39 5.57 -10.45
N CYS A 49 -5.05 6.22 -9.33
CA CYS A 49 -6.04 6.74 -8.40
C CYS A 49 -6.91 7.82 -9.06
N ARG A 50 -6.33 8.75 -9.85
CA ARG A 50 -7.10 9.76 -10.59
C ARG A 50 -8.07 9.13 -11.59
N ALA A 51 -7.62 8.15 -12.37
CA ALA A 51 -8.45 7.40 -13.30
C ALA A 51 -9.60 6.67 -12.59
N ALA A 52 -9.36 6.14 -11.40
CA ALA A 52 -10.42 5.50 -10.60
C ALA A 52 -11.43 6.53 -10.07
N LEU A 53 -10.98 7.72 -9.68
CA LEU A 53 -11.85 8.82 -9.23
C LEU A 53 -12.73 9.39 -10.36
N THR A 54 -12.22 9.44 -11.59
CA THR A 54 -12.99 9.85 -12.79
C THR A 54 -13.90 8.73 -13.31
N GLY A 55 -13.63 7.48 -12.96
CA GLY A 55 -14.40 6.32 -13.40
C GLY A 55 -13.87 5.64 -14.65
N ASP A 56 -12.69 6.03 -15.11
CA ASP A 56 -12.01 5.41 -16.26
C ASP A 56 -11.48 4.01 -15.92
N VAL A 57 -11.15 3.75 -14.65
CA VAL A 57 -10.79 2.42 -14.13
C VAL A 57 -11.55 2.08 -12.86
N ASP A 58 -11.61 0.79 -12.54
CA ASP A 58 -12.19 0.32 -11.29
C ASP A 58 -11.27 0.60 -10.08
N ALA A 59 -11.85 0.53 -8.88
CA ALA A 59 -11.11 0.80 -7.63
C ALA A 59 -10.03 -0.26 -7.35
N GLU A 60 -10.24 -1.52 -7.72
CA GLU A 60 -9.31 -2.61 -7.48
C GLU A 60 -8.08 -2.54 -8.41
N THR A 61 -8.24 -2.02 -9.61
CA THR A 61 -7.15 -1.69 -10.54
C THR A 61 -6.25 -0.61 -9.92
N ALA A 62 -6.84 0.46 -9.36
CA ALA A 62 -6.06 1.46 -8.63
C ALA A 62 -5.38 0.89 -7.38
N ARG A 63 -6.08 -0.01 -6.67
CA ARG A 63 -5.54 -0.74 -5.51
C ARG A 63 -4.31 -1.58 -5.88
N GLY A 64 -4.34 -2.28 -7.01
CA GLY A 64 -3.22 -3.09 -7.48
C GLY A 64 -1.96 -2.26 -7.73
N VAL A 65 -2.11 -1.10 -8.35
CA VAL A 65 -0.99 -0.17 -8.58
C VAL A 65 -0.48 0.42 -7.26
N LEU A 66 -1.38 0.74 -6.32
CA LEU A 66 -1.01 1.20 -4.98
C LEU A 66 -0.19 0.16 -4.22
N ILE A 67 -0.58 -1.12 -4.28
CA ILE A 67 0.15 -2.24 -3.66
C ILE A 67 1.54 -2.37 -4.28
N ALA A 68 1.66 -2.27 -5.60
CA ALA A 68 2.95 -2.31 -6.28
C ALA A 68 3.87 -1.16 -5.83
N PHE A 69 3.33 0.05 -5.70
CA PHE A 69 4.04 1.20 -5.14
C PHE A 69 4.48 0.94 -3.68
N ALA A 70 3.57 0.46 -2.83
CA ALA A 70 3.86 0.20 -1.42
C ALA A 70 4.93 -0.90 -1.25
N ARG A 71 4.90 -1.96 -2.06
CA ARG A 71 5.95 -2.99 -2.11
C ARG A 71 7.29 -2.42 -2.53
N LYS A 72 7.31 -1.58 -3.58
CA LYS A 72 8.55 -0.97 -4.08
C LYS A 72 9.20 -0.04 -3.05
N LYS A 73 8.40 0.57 -2.17
CA LYS A 73 8.87 1.43 -1.08
C LYS A 73 9.11 0.70 0.23
N ASP A 74 8.87 -0.61 0.27
CA ASP A 74 8.98 -1.44 1.48
C ASP A 74 8.08 -0.94 2.63
N ILE A 75 6.91 -0.41 2.27
CA ILE A 75 5.94 0.14 3.23
C ILE A 75 4.63 -0.61 3.24
N LEU A 76 4.46 -1.64 2.40
CA LEU A 76 3.26 -2.46 2.46
C LEU A 76 3.26 -3.28 3.75
N VAL A 77 2.18 -3.22 4.52
CA VAL A 77 1.96 -4.16 5.62
C VAL A 77 1.29 -5.39 5.03
N GLU A 78 2.07 -6.45 4.82
CA GLU A 78 1.54 -7.73 4.37
C GLU A 78 0.62 -8.30 5.46
N ASP A 79 -0.60 -8.72 5.08
CA ASP A 79 -1.49 -9.56 5.90
C ASP A 79 -0.88 -10.97 5.99
N GLU A 80 0.39 -11.09 6.34
CA GLU A 80 0.91 -12.34 6.85
C GLU A 80 0.56 -12.40 8.33
N ALA A 81 -0.12 -13.48 8.71
CA ALA A 81 -0.31 -13.87 10.09
C ALA A 81 0.97 -13.54 10.88
N ILE A 82 0.80 -12.96 12.07
CA ILE A 82 1.83 -12.81 13.10
C ILE A 82 2.87 -13.93 12.91
N PRO A 83 4.14 -13.63 12.60
CA PRO A 83 5.12 -14.68 12.44
C PRO A 83 5.19 -15.43 13.76
N LEU A 84 4.74 -16.69 13.77
CA LEU A 84 5.21 -17.66 14.73
C LEU A 84 6.72 -17.53 14.70
N VAL A 85 7.30 -17.01 15.77
CA VAL A 85 8.73 -16.86 15.95
C VAL A 85 9.34 -18.23 15.69
N LYS A 86 9.85 -18.45 14.47
CA LYS A 86 10.67 -19.61 14.20
C LYS A 86 12.03 -19.27 14.79
N VAL A 87 12.18 -19.61 16.07
CA VAL A 87 13.48 -19.60 16.74
C VAL A 87 14.34 -20.60 15.98
N ALA A 88 15.11 -20.10 15.01
CA ALA A 88 16.16 -20.88 14.39
C ALA A 88 17.29 -20.99 15.42
N SER A 89 17.24 -22.06 16.20
CA SER A 89 18.36 -22.54 16.98
C SER A 89 19.56 -22.67 16.06
N HIS A 90 20.51 -21.74 16.13
CA HIS A 90 21.84 -22.01 15.64
C HIS A 90 22.46 -23.02 16.60
N ALA A 91 22.39 -24.30 16.18
CA ALA A 91 23.25 -25.33 16.71
C ALA A 91 24.68 -24.91 16.39
N SER A 92 25.43 -24.49 17.41
CA SER A 92 26.89 -24.39 17.33
C SER A 92 27.43 -25.79 17.05
N HIS A 93 28.08 -25.93 15.89
CA HIS A 93 28.82 -27.13 15.53
C HIS A 93 30.31 -26.79 15.58
N VAL A 94 31.01 -27.50 16.47
CA VAL A 94 32.46 -27.78 16.59
C VAL A 94 33.36 -26.63 16.98
#